data_AF-A0A9R1C7I0-F1
#
_entry.id   AF-A0A9R1C7I0-F1
#
_cell.length_a   1.000
_cell.length_b   1.000
_cell.length_c   1.000
_cell.angle_alpha   90.00
_cell.angle_beta   90.00
_cell.angle_gamma   90.00
#
_symmetry.space_group_name_H-M   'P 1'
#
loop_
_entity.id
_entity.type
_entity.pdbx_description
1 polymer ?
#
loop_
_entity_poly.entity_id
_entity_poly.type
_entity_poly.pdbx_seq_one_letter_code
_entity_poly.pdbx_strand_id
1 'polypeptide(L)'
;MKEGRTIIFKVRLTREELQLFQKKAESYGGNTSAMVRDAVRLLDDKGVRGQVKSMNTLISFYKTFQQQLSWLGGNFNQSMHRANELTIAGELSPSYFSNVLLPKTKEAISIIRQLKSELDKVHSQIENKQ
;
A
#
# COMPACT_ATOMS: atom_id res chain seq x y z
N MET A 1 10.67 36.00 26.95
CA MET A 1 11.26 34.75 27.51
C MET A 1 10.23 33.64 27.36
N LYS A 2 10.61 32.43 26.94
CA LYS A 2 9.68 31.29 26.97
C LYS A 2 9.45 30.89 28.43
N GLU A 3 8.20 30.80 28.85
CA GLU A 3 7.84 30.33 30.17
C GLU A 3 8.42 28.93 30.44
N GLY A 4 8.99 28.75 31.63
CA GLY A 4 9.48 27.45 32.09
C GLY A 4 8.33 26.46 32.27
N ARG A 5 8.57 25.17 32.03
CA ARG A 5 7.57 24.13 32.23
C ARG A 5 7.44 23.80 33.72
N THR A 6 6.49 24.43 34.42
CA THR A 6 6.30 24.31 35.88
C THR A 6 5.07 23.50 36.30
N ILE A 7 4.17 23.20 35.36
CA ILE A 7 2.92 22.47 35.63
C ILE A 7 3.17 20.96 35.58
N ILE A 8 2.66 20.24 36.59
CA ILE A 8 2.77 18.78 36.69
C ILE A 8 1.43 18.13 36.31
N PHE A 9 1.48 17.20 35.36
CA PHE A 9 0.38 16.30 35.02
C PHE A 9 0.70 14.89 35.49
N LYS A 10 -0.19 14.26 36.28
CA LYS A 10 0.02 12.92 36.85
C LYS A 10 -0.80 11.89 36.10
N VAL A 11 -0.16 10.81 35.65
CA VAL A 11 -0.80 9.64 35.02
C VAL A 11 -0.57 8.43 35.91
N ARG A 12 -1.62 7.67 36.20
CA ARG A 12 -1.51 6.38 36.89
C ARG A 12 -1.19 5.30 35.86
N LEU A 13 -0.21 4.47 36.15
CA LEU A 13 0.28 3.41 35.26
C LEU A 13 0.39 2.10 36.04
N THR A 14 0.15 0.98 35.37
CA THR A 14 0.59 -0.32 35.86
C THR A 14 2.11 -0.46 35.72
N ARG A 15 2.68 -1.55 36.25
CA ARG A 15 4.13 -1.81 36.13
C ARG A 15 4.52 -2.04 34.67
N GLU A 16 3.69 -2.75 33.92
CA GLU A 16 3.89 -3.06 32.51
C GLU A 16 3.84 -1.77 31.66
N GLU A 17 2.87 -0.89 31.95
CA GLU A 17 2.76 0.40 31.25
C GLU A 17 3.95 1.31 31.56
N LEU A 18 4.44 1.33 32.81
CA LEU A 18 5.63 2.11 33.17
C LEU A 18 6.86 1.65 32.38
N GLN A 19 7.09 0.34 32.29
CA GLN A 19 8.19 -0.23 31.50
C GLN A 19 8.06 0.12 30.03
N LEU A 20 6.84 0.06 29.48
CA LEU A 20 6.57 0.45 28.10
C LEU A 20 6.89 1.92 27.84
N PHE A 21 6.51 2.83 28.75
CA PHE A 21 6.82 4.25 28.65
C PHE A 21 8.33 4.51 28.68
N GLN A 22 9.05 3.83 29.58
CA GLN A 22 10.51 3.95 29.66
C GLN A 22 11.19 3.44 28.40
N LYS A 23 10.82 2.26 27.91
CA LYS A 23 11.36 1.69 26.67
C LYS A 23 11.12 2.60 25.47
N LYS A 24 9.91 3.13 25.30
CA LYS A 24 9.60 4.06 24.20
C LYS A 24 10.34 5.39 24.32
N ALA A 25 10.64 5.84 25.54
CA ALA A 25 11.37 7.07 25.79
C ALA A 25 12.86 6.97 25.43
N GLU A 26 13.42 5.77 25.24
CA GLU A 26 14.81 5.58 24.77
C GLU A 26 15.05 6.30 23.44
N SER A 27 14.08 6.29 22.52
CA SER A 27 14.12 7.04 21.26
C SER A 27 14.16 8.57 21.45
N TYR A 28 13.89 9.05 22.67
CA TYR A 28 13.98 10.44 23.11
C TYR A 28 15.11 10.66 24.13
N GLY A 29 16.14 9.80 24.10
CA GLY A 29 17.28 9.87 25.03
C GLY A 29 16.90 9.56 26.49
N GLY A 30 15.87 8.73 26.69
CA GLY A 30 15.33 8.40 28.01
C GLY A 30 14.40 9.47 28.61
N ASN A 31 14.11 10.55 27.87
CA ASN A 31 13.25 11.63 28.36
C ASN A 31 11.76 11.35 28.15
N THR A 32 11.15 10.65 29.11
CA THR A 32 9.72 10.30 29.07
C THR A 32 8.81 11.52 28.96
N SER A 33 9.16 12.64 29.62
CA SER A 33 8.33 13.85 29.54
C SER A 33 8.35 14.50 28.16
N ALA A 34 9.49 14.45 27.45
CA ALA A 34 9.59 14.93 26.06
C ALA A 34 8.74 14.06 25.13
N MET A 35 8.89 12.73 25.23
CA MET A 35 8.11 11.76 24.47
C MET A 35 6.60 11.97 24.67
N VAL A 36 6.12 12.10 25.92
CA VAL A 36 4.69 12.24 26.22
C VAL A 36 4.14 13.55 25.63
N ARG A 37 4.88 14.66 25.73
CA ARG A 37 4.45 15.95 25.15
C ARG A 37 4.39 15.90 23.63
N ASP A 38 5.36 15.25 22.99
CA ASP A 38 5.37 15.09 21.54
C ASP A 38 4.26 14.13 21.10
N ALA A 39 4.02 13.04 21.83
CA ALA A 39 2.90 12.14 21.59
C ALA A 39 1.56 12.87 21.67
N VAL A 40 1.32 13.69 22.69
CA VAL A 40 0.08 14.49 22.80
C VAL A 40 -0.05 15.48 21.63
N ARG A 41 1.04 16.15 21.24
CA ARG A 41 1.05 17.06 20.09
C ARG A 41 0.68 16.33 18.79
N LEU A 42 1.27 15.16 18.56
CA LEU A 42 1.07 14.37 17.33
C LEU A 42 -0.28 13.66 17.29
N LEU A 43 -0.77 13.17 18.43
CA LEU A 43 -2.05 12.46 18.49
C LEU A 43 -3.24 13.41 18.28
N ASP A 44 -3.12 14.66 18.74
CA ASP A 44 -4.18 15.65 18.59
C ASP A 44 -4.16 16.34 17.21
N ASP A 45 -3.05 16.24 16.48
CA ASP A 45 -2.90 16.87 15.17
C ASP A 45 -3.83 16.22 14.12
N LYS A 46 -4.77 17.02 13.60
CA LYS A 46 -5.65 16.65 12.48
C LYS A 46 -4.84 16.24 11.25
N GLY A 47 -3.64 16.78 11.09
CA GLY A 47 -2.69 16.43 10.02
C GLY A 47 -2.20 14.99 10.13
N VAL A 48 -1.81 14.53 11.34
CA VAL A 48 -1.35 13.15 11.57
C VAL A 48 -2.50 12.16 11.38
N ARG A 49 -3.68 12.45 11.92
CA ARG A 49 -4.88 11.62 11.68
C ARG A 49 -5.29 11.61 10.21
N GLY A 50 -5.17 12.75 9.53
CA GLY A 50 -5.38 12.89 8.09
C GLY A 50 -4.40 12.02 7.29
N GLN A 51 -3.11 12.05 7.61
CA GLN A 51 -2.09 11.23 6.97
C GLN A 51 -2.36 9.73 7.15
N VAL A 52 -2.67 9.28 8.38
CA VAL A 52 -3.02 7.87 8.62
C VAL A 52 -4.26 7.46 7.82
N LYS A 53 -5.29 8.31 7.76
CA LYS A 53 -6.48 8.06 6.94
C LYS A 53 -6.14 8.00 5.45
N SER A 54 -5.33 8.93 4.95
CA SER A 54 -4.85 8.95 3.56
C SER A 54 -4.03 7.72 3.22
N MET A 55 -3.17 7.24 4.13
CA MET A 55 -2.42 5.99 3.95
C MET A 55 -3.36 4.80 3.84
N ASN A 56 -4.36 4.70 4.71
CA ASN A 56 -5.36 3.63 4.65
C ASN A 56 -6.17 3.68 3.35
N THR A 57 -6.54 4.87 2.88
CA THR A 57 -7.18 5.05 1.57
C THR A 57 -6.26 4.64 0.42
N LEU A 58 -4.97 4.98 0.46
CA LEU A 58 -3.99 4.54 -0.54
C LEU A 58 -3.85 3.02 -0.58
N ILE A 59 -3.76 2.37 0.58
CA ILE A 59 -3.70 0.90 0.67
C ILE A 59 -4.95 0.27 0.05
N SER A 60 -6.14 0.80 0.39
CA SER A 60 -7.39 0.33 -0.19
C SER A 60 -7.42 0.49 -1.71
N PHE A 61 -6.99 1.66 -2.20
CA PHE A 61 -6.89 1.94 -3.63
C PHE A 61 -5.96 0.95 -4.33
N TYR A 62 -4.77 0.72 -3.80
CA TYR A 62 -3.82 -0.24 -4.39
C TYR A 62 -4.38 -1.66 -4.43
N LYS A 63 -5.02 -2.14 -3.36
CA LYS A 63 -5.67 -3.47 -3.36
C LYS A 63 -6.73 -3.58 -4.44
N THR A 64 -7.56 -2.55 -4.63
CA THR A 64 -8.57 -2.52 -5.69
C THR A 64 -7.95 -2.60 -7.08
N PHE A 65 -6.92 -1.79 -7.37
CA PHE A 65 -6.23 -1.82 -8.66
C PHE A 65 -5.53 -3.16 -8.93
N GLN A 66 -4.91 -3.76 -7.91
CA GLN A 66 -4.27 -5.07 -8.02
C GLN A 66 -5.27 -6.16 -8.41
N GLN A 67 -6.47 -6.12 -7.80
CA GLN A 67 -7.55 -7.04 -8.12
C GLN A 67 -8.09 -6.82 -9.54
N GLN A 68 -8.32 -5.56 -9.94
CA GLN A 68 -8.76 -5.22 -11.29
C GLN A 68 -7.76 -5.65 -12.37
N LEU A 69 -6.45 -5.45 -12.15
CA LEU A 69 -5.41 -5.90 -13.07
C LEU A 69 -5.35 -7.43 -13.17
N SER A 70 -5.55 -8.12 -12.05
CA SER A 70 -5.62 -9.59 -12.04
C SER A 70 -6.83 -10.10 -12.82
N TRP A 71 -7.99 -9.46 -12.67
CA TRP A 71 -9.20 -9.76 -13.43
C TRP A 71 -9.02 -9.50 -14.93
N LEU A 72 -8.47 -8.33 -15.28
CA LEU A 72 -8.20 -7.96 -16.68
C LEU A 72 -7.24 -8.96 -17.35
N GLY A 73 -6.18 -9.37 -16.66
CA GLY A 73 -5.27 -10.40 -17.15
C GLY A 73 -5.95 -11.75 -17.39
N GLY A 74 -6.87 -12.15 -16.49
CA GLY A 74 -7.68 -13.36 -16.65
C GLY A 74 -8.59 -13.31 -17.87
N ASN A 75 -9.27 -12.18 -18.09
CA ASN A 75 -10.13 -11.99 -19.25
C ASN A 75 -9.34 -12.02 -20.57
N PHE A 76 -8.20 -11.34 -20.62
CA PHE A 76 -7.33 -11.38 -21.81
C PHE A 76 -6.88 -12.79 -22.14
N ASN A 77 -6.54 -13.60 -21.13
CA ASN A 77 -6.15 -14.98 -21.35
C ASN A 77 -7.30 -15.79 -21.97
N GLN A 78 -8.54 -15.60 -21.48
CA GLN A 78 -9.73 -16.25 -22.06
C GLN A 78 -9.98 -15.79 -23.50
N SER A 79 -9.91 -14.49 -23.78
CA SER A 79 -10.07 -13.97 -25.15
C SER A 79 -9.02 -14.55 -26.10
N MET A 80 -7.78 -14.74 -25.63
CA MET A 80 -6.72 -15.37 -26.43
C MET A 80 -6.97 -16.86 -26.65
N HIS A 81 -7.46 -17.59 -25.65
CA HIS A 81 -7.90 -18.98 -25.86
C HIS A 81 -9.01 -19.06 -26.91
N ARG A 82 -9.99 -18.16 -26.86
CA ARG A 82 -11.07 -18.13 -27.85
C ARG A 82 -10.56 -17.79 -29.26
N ALA A 83 -9.63 -16.84 -29.37
CA ALA A 83 -9.01 -16.51 -30.66
C ALA A 83 -8.20 -17.69 -31.22
N ASN A 84 -7.55 -18.48 -30.37
CA ASN A 84 -6.88 -19.72 -30.78
C ASN A 84 -7.90 -20.74 -31.33
N GLU A 85 -9.01 -20.96 -30.64
CA GLU A 85 -10.08 -21.87 -31.10
C GLU A 85 -10.64 -21.47 -32.47
N LEU A 86 -10.94 -20.18 -32.65
CA LEU A 86 -11.43 -19.65 -33.93
C LEU A 86 -10.41 -19.83 -35.05
N THR A 87 -9.11 -19.73 -34.74
CA THR A 87 -8.04 -19.97 -35.73
C THR A 87 -8.01 -21.42 -36.17
N ILE A 88 -8.15 -22.36 -35.23
CA ILE A 88 -8.19 -23.80 -35.50
C ILE A 88 -9.43 -24.17 -36.31
N ALA A 89 -10.58 -23.55 -36.02
CA ALA A 89 -11.82 -23.74 -36.77
C ALA A 89 -11.82 -23.10 -38.17
N GLY A 90 -10.77 -22.33 -38.51
CA GLY A 90 -10.69 -21.58 -39.77
C GLY A 90 -11.59 -20.33 -39.83
N GLU A 91 -12.26 -20.00 -38.72
CA GLU A 91 -13.12 -18.81 -38.59
C GLU A 91 -12.30 -17.52 -38.35
N LEU A 92 -11.05 -17.66 -37.93
CA LEU A 92 -10.08 -16.59 -37.82
C LEU A 92 -8.85 -16.90 -38.67
N SER A 93 -8.45 -15.96 -39.52
CA SER A 93 -7.25 -16.12 -40.34
C SER A 93 -5.99 -16.34 -39.48
N PRO A 94 -5.23 -17.44 -39.68
CA PRO A 94 -4.02 -17.71 -38.91
C PRO A 94 -2.95 -16.63 -39.06
N SER A 95 -2.87 -15.99 -40.23
CA SER A 95 -1.92 -14.90 -40.48
C SER A 95 -2.32 -13.63 -39.75
N TYR A 96 -3.61 -13.31 -39.70
CA TYR A 96 -4.11 -12.17 -38.93
C TYR A 96 -3.92 -12.39 -37.43
N PHE A 97 -4.21 -13.59 -36.94
CA PHE A 97 -3.97 -13.95 -35.54
C PHE A 97 -2.49 -13.79 -35.15
N SER A 98 -1.59 -14.39 -35.92
CA SER A 98 -0.16 -14.44 -35.58
C SER A 98 0.54 -13.10 -35.76
N ASN A 99 0.18 -12.32 -36.78
CA ASN A 99 0.89 -11.10 -37.15
C ASN A 99 0.27 -9.82 -36.57
N VAL A 100 -1.01 -9.85 -36.16
CA VAL A 100 -1.72 -8.65 -35.68
C VAL A 100 -2.21 -8.82 -34.25
N LEU A 101 -3.03 -9.85 -33.98
CA LEU A 101 -3.68 -10.00 -32.67
C LEU A 101 -2.69 -10.44 -31.59
N LEU A 102 -1.92 -11.49 -31.85
CA LEU A 102 -1.00 -12.06 -30.86
C LEU A 102 0.07 -11.05 -30.40
N PRO A 103 0.75 -10.28 -31.28
CA PRO A 103 1.73 -9.29 -30.86
C PRO A 103 1.12 -8.18 -29.99
N LYS A 104 -0.03 -7.62 -30.41
CA LYS A 104 -0.72 -6.56 -29.66
C LYS A 104 -1.21 -7.03 -28.30
N THR A 105 -1.74 -8.25 -28.21
CA THR A 105 -2.17 -8.80 -26.93
C THR A 105 -0.99 -9.09 -26.01
N LYS A 106 0.14 -9.58 -26.54
CA LYS A 106 1.38 -9.76 -25.75
C LYS A 106 1.89 -8.43 -25.19
N GLU A 107 1.87 -7.37 -25.99
CA GLU A 107 2.24 -6.02 -25.57
C GLU A 107 1.33 -5.55 -24.42
N ALA A 108 0.01 -5.63 -24.57
CA ALA A 108 -0.94 -5.25 -23.54
C ALA A 108 -0.76 -6.05 -22.24
N ILE A 109 -0.60 -7.38 -22.34
CA ILE A 109 -0.35 -8.25 -21.18
C ILE A 109 0.97 -7.88 -20.49
N SER A 110 2.01 -7.56 -21.25
CA SER A 110 3.31 -7.14 -20.70
C SER A 110 3.16 -5.88 -19.86
N ILE A 111 2.47 -4.87 -20.37
CA ILE A 111 2.18 -3.60 -19.65
C ILE A 111 1.39 -3.88 -18.37
N ILE A 112 0.33 -4.68 -18.45
CA ILE A 112 -0.49 -5.04 -17.28
C ILE A 112 0.35 -5.75 -16.21
N ARG A 113 1.21 -6.68 -16.60
CA ARG A 113 2.11 -7.40 -15.67
C ARG A 113 3.12 -6.47 -15.03
N GLN A 114 3.69 -5.54 -15.79
CA GLN A 114 4.62 -4.55 -15.24
C GLN A 114 3.92 -3.64 -14.23
N LEU A 115 2.74 -3.11 -14.56
CA LEU A 115 1.93 -2.30 -13.64
C LEU A 115 1.61 -3.06 -12.35
N LYS A 116 1.21 -4.32 -12.47
CA LYS A 116 0.96 -5.18 -11.29
C LYS A 116 2.23 -5.36 -10.46
N SER A 117 3.38 -5.62 -11.07
CA SER A 117 4.64 -5.79 -10.35
C SER A 117 5.08 -4.52 -9.63
N GLU A 118 4.93 -3.34 -10.26
CA GLU A 118 5.22 -2.06 -9.62
C GLU A 118 4.28 -1.80 -8.44
N LEU A 119 3.00 -2.14 -8.60
CA LEU A 119 2.00 -2.04 -7.54
C LEU A 119 2.32 -2.96 -6.35
N ASP A 120 2.71 -4.20 -6.62
CA ASP A 120 3.12 -5.18 -5.60
C ASP A 120 4.36 -4.67 -4.82
N LYS A 121 5.34 -4.04 -5.49
CA LYS A 121 6.50 -3.43 -4.84
C LYS A 121 6.09 -2.29 -3.91
N VAL A 122 5.21 -1.41 -4.35
CA VAL A 122 4.70 -0.31 -3.51
C VAL A 122 3.94 -0.86 -2.31
N HIS A 123 3.12 -1.89 -2.50
CA HIS A 123 2.39 -2.54 -1.42
C HIS A 123 3.33 -3.12 -0.35
N SER A 124 4.36 -3.88 -0.76
CA SER A 124 5.35 -4.45 0.18
C SER A 124 6.13 -3.38 0.94
N GLN A 125 6.45 -2.23 0.32
CA GLN A 125 7.12 -1.13 1.02
C GLN A 125 6.24 -0.47 2.08
N ILE A 126 4.92 -0.46 1.88
CA ILE A 126 3.97 0.10 2.85
C ILE A 126 3.76 -0.87 4.01
N GLU A 127 3.66 -2.18 3.75
CA GLU A 127 3.49 -3.19 4.82
C GLU A 127 4.74 -3.33 5.70
N ASN A 128 5.95 -3.30 5.12
CA ASN A 128 7.21 -3.39 5.89
C ASN A 128 7.52 -2.15 6.75
N LYS A 129 6.73 -1.07 6.66
CA LYS A 129 6.85 0.15 7.47
C LYS A 129 5.88 0.19 8.65
N GLN A 130 4.97 -0.78 8.78
CA GLN A 130 4.09 -0.95 9.94
C GLN A 130 4.70 -1.92 10.95
#